data_AF-A0A0A9WWG3-F1
#
_entry.id   AF-A0A0A9WWG3-F1
#
_cell.length_a   1.000
_cell.length_b   1.000
_cell.length_c   1.000
_cell.angle_alpha   90.00
_cell.angle_beta   90.00
_cell.angle_gamma   90.00
#
_symmetry.space_group_name_H-M   'P 1'
#
loop_
_entity.id
_entity.type
_entity.pdbx_description
1 polymer ?
#
loop_
_entity_poly.entity_id
_entity_poly.type
_entity_poly.pdbx_seq_one_letter_code
_entity_poly.pdbx_strand_id
1 'polypeptide(L)'
;MIVQNYSKSIECYRKATSYSPIQYRAWYGLASLYYKQERHELARYYIAYALEINTRSTILWIFSAIILYACGETQLALNCLHHAHQVDPSNPLPLFQRAIIFYDQQRYEEALQILLDVMHLTPNEANVHFLLGNIYRQLNNPLSALKHLYRALDIDKKNSTLI
;
A
#
# COMPACT_ATOMS: atom_id res chain seq x y z
N MET A 1 10.66 -24.79 -4.71
CA MET A 1 11.32 -24.09 -3.58
C MET A 1 10.44 -23.04 -2.90
N ILE A 2 9.69 -22.22 -3.64
CA ILE A 2 8.85 -21.14 -3.09
C ILE A 2 7.74 -21.66 -2.14
N VAL A 3 7.00 -22.70 -2.53
CA VAL A 3 5.93 -23.31 -1.71
C VAL A 3 6.45 -23.85 -0.37
N GLN A 4 7.66 -24.41 -0.35
CA GLN A 4 8.28 -25.02 0.82
C GLN A 4 8.82 -23.99 1.82
N ASN A 5 9.18 -22.79 1.33
CA ASN A 5 9.55 -21.66 2.19
C ASN A 5 8.31 -21.00 2.82
N TYR A 6 7.18 -20.95 2.10
CA TYR A 6 5.93 -20.43 2.64
C TYR A 6 5.31 -21.30 3.73
N SER A 7 5.30 -22.62 3.56
CA SER A 7 4.78 -23.53 4.58
C SER A 7 5.58 -23.44 5.89
N LYS A 8 6.92 -23.39 5.78
CA LYS A 8 7.80 -23.17 6.94
C LYS A 8 7.59 -21.81 7.58
N SER A 9 7.42 -20.74 6.79
CA SER A 9 7.15 -19.39 7.29
C SER A 9 5.83 -19.31 8.06
N ILE A 10 4.75 -19.92 7.54
CA ILE A 10 3.45 -20.00 8.23
C ILE A 10 3.61 -20.73 9.57
N GLU A 11 4.33 -21.85 9.60
CA GLU A 11 4.53 -22.62 10.82
C GLU A 11 5.34 -21.83 11.87
N CYS A 12 6.39 -21.12 11.44
CA CYS A 12 7.17 -20.23 12.31
C CYS A 12 6.31 -19.10 12.89
N TYR A 13 5.44 -18.47 12.09
CA TYR A 13 4.55 -17.43 12.59
C TYR A 13 3.46 -17.99 13.51
N ARG A 14 2.88 -19.17 13.22
CA ARG A 14 1.91 -19.82 14.11
C ARG A 14 2.54 -20.16 15.46
N LYS A 15 3.78 -20.66 15.46
CA LYS A 15 4.56 -20.87 16.68
C LYS A 15 4.83 -19.55 17.41
N ALA A 16 5.23 -18.50 16.70
CA ALA A 16 5.44 -17.17 17.32
C ALA A 16 4.16 -16.64 17.98
N THR A 17 2.99 -16.80 17.33
CA THR A 17 1.70 -16.41 17.92
C THR A 17 1.32 -17.24 19.14
N SER A 18 1.75 -18.51 19.25
CA SER A 18 1.53 -19.32 20.44
C SER A 18 2.47 -18.97 21.60
N TYR A 19 3.68 -18.46 21.31
CA TYR A 19 4.64 -18.06 22.34
C TYR A 19 4.46 -16.61 22.84
N SER A 20 3.96 -15.70 21.99
CA SER A 20 3.69 -14.30 22.36
C SER A 20 2.54 -13.72 21.53
N PRO A 21 1.29 -13.91 21.97
CA PRO A 21 0.08 -13.44 21.26
C PRO A 21 0.04 -11.91 21.06
N ILE A 22 0.85 -11.18 21.82
CA ILE A 22 0.91 -9.71 21.88
C ILE A 22 1.73 -9.11 20.72
N GLN A 23 2.47 -9.93 19.96
CA GLN A 23 3.29 -9.41 18.86
C GLN A 23 2.48 -9.30 17.56
N TYR A 24 1.82 -8.16 17.34
CA TYR A 24 1.06 -7.86 16.11
C TYR A 24 1.85 -8.10 14.81
N ARG A 25 3.20 -8.02 14.87
CA ARG A 25 4.09 -8.23 13.73
C ARG A 25 4.00 -9.64 13.14
N ALA A 26 3.75 -10.66 13.96
CA ALA A 26 3.60 -12.03 13.48
C ALA A 26 2.29 -12.21 12.69
N TRP A 27 1.20 -11.62 13.20
CA TRP A 27 -0.09 -11.58 12.52
C TRP A 27 -0.05 -10.79 11.21
N TYR A 28 0.62 -9.64 11.20
CA TYR A 28 0.91 -8.87 10.00
C TYR A 28 1.74 -9.69 8.98
N GLY A 29 2.76 -10.41 9.43
CA GLY A 29 3.57 -11.29 8.58
C GLY A 29 2.73 -12.39 7.92
N LEU A 30 1.83 -13.04 8.67
CA LEU A 30 0.88 -14.01 8.14
C LEU A 30 -0.07 -13.37 7.12
N ALA A 31 -0.67 -12.23 7.46
CA ALA A 31 -1.55 -11.51 6.55
C ALA A 31 -0.86 -11.17 5.23
N SER A 32 0.37 -10.67 5.30
CA SER A 32 1.19 -10.36 4.12
C SER A 32 1.48 -11.59 3.27
N LEU A 33 1.74 -12.72 3.92
CA LEU A 33 2.01 -13.97 3.23
C LEU A 33 0.77 -14.51 2.50
N TYR A 34 -0.39 -14.50 3.16
CA TYR A 34 -1.64 -14.94 2.55
C TYR A 34 -2.10 -13.98 1.44
N TYR A 35 -1.86 -12.67 1.59
CA TYR A 35 -2.10 -11.70 0.53
C TYR A 35 -1.28 -12.01 -0.71
N LYS A 36 0.02 -12.34 -0.56
CA LYS A 36 0.89 -12.76 -1.67
C LYS A 36 0.47 -14.08 -2.32
N GLN A 37 -0.31 -14.90 -1.63
CA GLN A 37 -0.88 -16.14 -2.16
C GLN A 37 -2.27 -15.93 -2.79
N GLU A 38 -2.73 -14.68 -2.91
CA GLU A 38 -4.08 -14.33 -3.39
C GLU A 38 -5.21 -14.92 -2.51
N ARG A 39 -4.87 -15.31 -1.28
CA ARG A 39 -5.83 -15.83 -0.29
C ARG A 39 -6.36 -14.66 0.55
N HIS A 40 -7.10 -13.77 -0.09
CA HIS A 40 -7.50 -12.48 0.47
C HIS A 40 -8.34 -12.60 1.75
N GLU A 41 -9.25 -13.56 1.85
CA GLU A 41 -10.07 -13.78 3.06
C GLU A 41 -9.23 -14.16 4.29
N LEU A 42 -8.20 -14.98 4.10
CA LEU A 42 -7.28 -15.31 5.20
C LEU A 42 -6.38 -14.12 5.55
N ALA A 43 -5.93 -13.36 4.55
CA ALA A 43 -5.19 -12.13 4.80
C ALA A 43 -6.03 -11.15 5.64
N ARG A 44 -7.32 -11.01 5.31
CA ARG A 44 -8.30 -10.18 6.02
C ARG A 44 -8.48 -10.63 7.46
N TYR A 45 -8.59 -11.93 7.69
CA TYR A 45 -8.68 -12.50 9.03
C TYR A 45 -7.45 -12.13 9.87
N TYR A 46 -6.24 -12.38 9.38
CA TYR A 46 -5.02 -12.15 10.17
C TYR A 46 -4.67 -10.66 10.35
N ILE A 47 -5.00 -9.79 9.40
CA ILE A 47 -4.77 -8.34 9.58
C ILE A 47 -5.72 -7.75 10.62
N ALA A 48 -6.94 -8.27 10.74
CA ALA A 48 -7.89 -7.86 11.78
C ALA A 48 -7.33 -8.16 13.19
N TYR A 49 -6.79 -9.37 13.42
CA TYR A 49 -6.10 -9.69 14.68
C TYR A 49 -4.91 -8.77 14.96
N ALA A 50 -4.11 -8.44 13.94
CA ALA A 50 -3.00 -7.52 14.12
C ALA A 50 -3.48 -6.12 14.57
N LEU A 51 -4.59 -5.65 14.00
CA LEU A 51 -5.21 -4.36 14.34
C LEU A 51 -5.84 -4.35 15.73
N GLU A 52 -6.46 -5.45 16.18
CA GLU A 52 -6.98 -5.56 17.55
C GLU A 52 -5.89 -5.38 18.61
N ILE A 53 -4.68 -5.87 18.32
CA ILE A 53 -3.52 -5.72 19.21
C ILE A 53 -2.93 -4.31 19.14
N ASN A 54 -2.88 -3.70 17.94
CA ASN A 54 -2.32 -2.36 17.76
C ASN A 54 -3.17 -1.50 16.82
N THR A 55 -4.18 -0.86 17.41
CA THR A 55 -5.13 0.02 16.72
C THR A 55 -4.52 1.36 16.30
N ARG A 56 -3.33 1.72 16.77
CA ARG A 56 -2.64 2.97 16.44
C ARG A 56 -1.55 2.82 15.39
N SER A 57 -1.41 1.64 14.79
CA SER A 57 -0.41 1.43 13.75
C SER A 57 -0.94 1.87 12.39
N THR A 58 -0.42 2.98 11.87
CA THR A 58 -0.69 3.47 10.51
C THR A 58 -0.45 2.39 9.44
N ILE A 59 0.65 1.63 9.58
CA ILE A 59 1.02 0.57 8.64
C ILE A 59 -0.04 -0.55 8.59
N LEU A 60 -0.60 -0.94 9.74
CA LEU A 60 -1.63 -1.98 9.78
C LEU A 60 -2.93 -1.51 9.13
N TRP A 61 -3.32 -0.25 9.34
CA TRP A 61 -4.49 0.33 8.68
C TRP A 61 -4.31 0.41 7.16
N ILE A 62 -3.13 0.83 6.69
CA ILE A 62 -2.81 0.83 5.25
C ILE A 62 -2.88 -0.59 4.69
N PHE A 63 -2.27 -1.56 5.36
CA PHE A 63 -2.26 -2.93 4.86
C PHE A 63 -3.65 -3.58 4.87
N SER A 64 -4.46 -3.27 5.89
CA SER A 64 -5.88 -3.66 5.93
C SER A 64 -6.64 -3.08 4.75
N ALA A 65 -6.41 -1.81 4.40
CA ALA A 65 -7.02 -1.20 3.23
C ALA A 65 -6.65 -1.90 1.91
N ILE A 66 -5.37 -2.24 1.73
CA ILE A 66 -4.89 -2.96 0.54
C ILE A 66 -5.60 -4.32 0.43
N ILE A 67 -5.70 -5.07 1.54
CA ILE A 67 -6.39 -6.37 1.55
C ILE A 67 -7.89 -6.21 1.26
N LEU A 68 -8.56 -5.25 1.90
CA LEU A 68 -9.99 -4.99 1.69
C LEU A 68 -10.29 -4.58 0.25
N TYR A 69 -9.42 -3.77 -0.36
CA TYR A 69 -9.55 -3.41 -1.76
C TYR A 69 -9.43 -4.63 -2.67
N ALA A 70 -8.47 -5.54 -2.40
CA ALA A 70 -8.35 -6.80 -3.12
C ALA A 70 -9.55 -7.75 -2.92
N CYS A 71 -10.25 -7.66 -1.78
CA CYS A 71 -11.54 -8.35 -1.57
C CYS A 71 -12.72 -7.68 -2.30
N GLY A 72 -12.53 -6.54 -2.97
CA GLY A 72 -13.60 -5.76 -3.61
C GLY A 72 -14.33 -4.79 -2.68
N GLU A 73 -13.95 -4.74 -1.40
CA GLU A 73 -14.58 -3.94 -0.35
C GLU A 73 -14.05 -2.49 -0.35
N THR A 74 -14.29 -1.79 -1.47
CA THR A 74 -13.62 -0.51 -1.76
C THR A 74 -13.92 0.58 -0.73
N GLN A 75 -15.18 0.68 -0.26
CA GLN A 75 -15.54 1.72 0.72
C GLN A 75 -14.86 1.49 2.08
N LEU A 76 -14.74 0.23 2.51
CA LEU A 76 -14.05 -0.12 3.74
C LEU A 76 -12.54 0.15 3.62
N ALA A 77 -11.95 -0.10 2.45
CA ALA A 77 -10.56 0.24 2.19
C ALA A 77 -10.32 1.76 2.31
N LEU A 78 -11.16 2.58 1.70
CA LEU A 78 -11.07 4.04 1.79
C LEU A 78 -11.21 4.54 3.23
N ASN A 79 -12.11 3.95 4.03
CA ASN A 79 -12.26 4.28 5.45
C ASN A 79 -10.99 3.93 6.25
N CYS A 80 -10.37 2.77 5.97
CA CYS A 80 -9.11 2.39 6.61
C CYS A 80 -7.97 3.36 6.27
N LEU A 81 -7.86 3.81 5.01
CA LEU A 81 -6.88 4.81 4.59
C LEU A 81 -7.13 6.17 5.23
N HIS A 82 -8.40 6.56 5.38
CA HIS A 82 -8.77 7.78 6.09
C HIS A 82 -8.33 7.72 7.56
N HIS A 83 -8.62 6.61 8.26
CA HIS A 83 -8.14 6.41 9.63
C HIS A 83 -6.61 6.39 9.71
N ALA A 84 -5.92 5.72 8.78
CA ALA A 84 -4.45 5.73 8.74
C ALA A 84 -3.90 7.16 8.63
N HIS A 85 -4.49 8.00 7.79
CA HIS A 85 -4.11 9.40 7.65
C HIS A 85 -4.42 10.23 8.91
N GLN A 86 -5.53 9.96 9.60
CA GLN A 86 -5.83 10.63 10.88
C GLN A 86 -4.82 10.28 11.99
N VAL A 87 -4.36 9.02 12.01
CA VAL A 87 -3.37 8.54 12.99
C VAL A 87 -2.00 9.16 12.73
N ASP A 88 -1.59 9.26 11.46
CA ASP A 88 -0.33 9.90 11.07
C ASP A 88 -0.52 10.75 9.80
N PRO A 89 -0.85 12.05 9.96
CA PRO A 89 -1.05 12.96 8.84
C PRO A 89 0.22 13.24 8.03
N SER A 90 1.40 13.00 8.61
CA SER A 90 2.69 13.23 7.95
C SER A 90 3.06 12.11 6.99
N ASN A 91 2.44 10.94 7.14
CA ASN A 91 2.68 9.80 6.28
C ASN A 91 1.96 9.97 4.94
N PRO A 92 2.69 10.00 3.81
CA PRO A 92 2.11 10.15 2.48
C PRO A 92 1.46 8.86 1.96
N LEU A 93 1.79 7.70 2.53
CA LEU A 93 1.41 6.40 2.01
C LEU A 93 -0.11 6.14 2.01
N PRO A 94 -0.91 6.51 3.03
CA PRO A 94 -2.36 6.40 2.96
C PRO A 94 -2.98 7.19 1.79
N LEU A 95 -2.50 8.40 1.55
CA LEU A 95 -2.96 9.25 0.45
C LEU A 95 -2.56 8.65 -0.90
N PHE A 96 -1.33 8.14 -1.02
CA PHE A 96 -0.87 7.45 -2.21
C PHE A 96 -1.72 6.22 -2.55
N GLN A 97 -2.02 5.36 -1.56
CA GLN A 97 -2.92 4.21 -1.75
C GLN A 97 -4.34 4.65 -2.14
N ARG A 98 -4.82 5.78 -1.60
CA ARG A 98 -6.13 6.34 -1.96
C ARG A 98 -6.17 6.81 -3.42
N ALA A 99 -5.08 7.42 -3.89
CA ALA A 99 -4.92 7.82 -5.28
C ALA A 99 -4.88 6.60 -6.23
N ILE A 100 -4.26 5.49 -5.83
CA ILE A 100 -4.30 4.23 -6.59
C ILE A 100 -5.74 3.72 -6.74
N ILE A 101 -6.50 3.66 -5.63
CA ILE A 101 -7.90 3.23 -5.68
C ILE A 101 -8.73 4.12 -6.62
N PHE A 102 -8.53 5.45 -6.58
CA PHE A 102 -9.24 6.36 -7.49
C PHE A 102 -8.79 6.22 -8.95
N TYR A 103 -7.50 5.97 -9.18
CA TYR A 103 -6.99 5.66 -10.51
C TYR A 103 -7.64 4.41 -11.10
N ASP A 104 -7.73 3.34 -10.32
CA ASP A 104 -8.34 2.07 -10.74
C ASP A 104 -9.86 2.22 -10.97
N GLN A 105 -10.52 3.12 -10.24
CA GLN A 105 -11.91 3.52 -10.46
C GLN A 105 -12.09 4.51 -11.64
N GLN A 106 -11.03 4.83 -12.39
CA GLN A 106 -11.03 5.81 -13.49
C GLN A 106 -11.37 7.25 -13.06
N ARG A 107 -11.31 7.55 -11.76
CA ARG A 107 -11.53 8.87 -11.17
C ARG A 107 -10.24 9.68 -11.21
N TYR A 108 -9.75 9.92 -12.43
CA TYR A 108 -8.41 10.44 -12.67
C TYR A 108 -8.17 11.84 -12.12
N GLU A 109 -9.18 12.72 -12.15
CA GLU A 109 -9.07 14.09 -11.62
C GLU A 109 -8.89 14.09 -10.09
N GLU A 110 -9.62 13.23 -9.39
CA GLU A 110 -9.51 13.11 -7.93
C GLU A 110 -8.20 12.44 -7.52
N ALA A 111 -7.79 11.41 -8.26
CA ALA A 111 -6.47 10.79 -8.08
C ALA A 111 -5.35 11.82 -8.31
N LEU A 112 -5.49 12.69 -9.31
CA LEU A 112 -4.51 13.74 -9.62
C LEU A 112 -4.34 14.71 -8.46
N GLN A 113 -5.44 15.24 -7.91
CA GLN A 113 -5.40 16.20 -6.81
C GLN A 113 -4.67 15.62 -5.60
N ILE A 114 -5.03 14.40 -5.19
CA ILE A 114 -4.39 13.72 -4.05
C ILE A 114 -2.91 13.48 -4.32
N LEU A 115 -2.56 13.07 -5.54
CA LEU A 115 -1.20 12.68 -5.86
C LEU A 115 -0.25 13.89 -6.00
N LEU A 116 -0.78 15.07 -6.36
CA LEU A 116 -0.04 16.32 -6.29
C LEU A 116 0.31 16.68 -4.84
N ASP A 117 -0.60 16.51 -3.89
CA ASP A 117 -0.33 16.71 -2.46
C ASP A 117 0.75 15.73 -1.95
N VAL A 118 0.65 14.45 -2.35
CA VAL A 118 1.65 13.42 -2.01
C VAL A 118 3.03 13.78 -2.59
N MET A 119 3.09 14.29 -3.81
CA MET A 119 4.35 14.72 -4.44
C MET A 119 5.03 15.85 -3.67
N HIS A 120 4.27 16.77 -3.07
CA HIS A 120 4.85 17.82 -2.21
C HIS A 120 5.53 17.25 -0.96
N LEU A 121 4.97 16.17 -0.40
CA LEU A 121 5.56 15.46 0.74
C LEU A 121 6.74 14.55 0.34
N THR A 122 6.73 14.03 -0.90
CA THR A 122 7.68 13.04 -1.40
C THR A 122 8.23 13.38 -2.79
N PRO A 123 8.99 14.48 -2.94
CA PRO A 123 9.41 14.98 -4.26
C PRO A 123 10.41 14.09 -4.99
N ASN A 124 10.99 13.09 -4.32
CA ASN A 124 11.97 12.15 -4.88
C ASN A 124 11.46 10.70 -4.87
N GLU A 125 10.14 10.48 -4.84
CA GLU A 125 9.54 9.15 -4.92
C GLU A 125 9.17 8.81 -6.37
N ALA A 126 9.87 7.85 -6.97
CA ALA A 126 9.67 7.48 -8.38
C ALA A 126 8.24 6.98 -8.65
N ASN A 127 7.66 6.21 -7.72
CA ASN A 127 6.32 5.65 -7.84
C ASN A 127 5.24 6.74 -7.95
N VAL A 128 5.41 7.86 -7.23
CA VAL A 128 4.49 9.01 -7.28
C VAL A 128 4.53 9.66 -8.65
N HIS A 129 5.73 9.90 -9.19
CA HIS A 129 5.91 10.44 -10.53
C HIS A 129 5.39 9.49 -11.62
N PHE A 130 5.59 8.18 -11.47
CA PHE A 130 5.09 7.20 -12.41
C PHE A 130 3.55 7.21 -12.49
N LEU A 131 2.87 7.21 -11.33
CA LEU A 131 1.42 7.27 -11.28
C LEU A 131 0.87 8.61 -11.79
N LEU A 132 1.52 9.75 -11.50
CA LEU A 132 1.17 11.05 -12.10
C LEU A 132 1.27 11.00 -13.63
N GLY A 133 2.34 10.41 -14.16
CA GLY A 133 2.53 10.21 -15.58
C GLY A 133 1.39 9.42 -16.23
N ASN A 134 0.97 8.33 -15.59
CA ASN A 134 -0.15 7.51 -16.03
C ASN A 134 -1.49 8.25 -15.96
N ILE A 135 -1.74 9.02 -14.90
CA ILE A 135 -2.95 9.84 -14.76
C ILE A 135 -3.02 10.89 -15.86
N TYR A 136 -1.95 11.65 -16.10
CA TYR A 136 -1.93 12.66 -17.16
C TYR A 136 -2.11 12.07 -18.55
N ARG A 137 -1.63 10.84 -18.79
CA ARG A 137 -1.90 10.12 -20.03
C ARG A 137 -3.39 9.85 -20.21
N GLN A 138 -4.08 9.42 -19.16
CA GLN A 138 -5.53 9.18 -19.20
C GLN A 138 -6.34 10.48 -19.37
N LEU A 139 -5.84 11.59 -18.82
CA LEU A 139 -6.41 12.94 -19.01
C LEU A 139 -6.02 13.61 -20.34
N ASN A 140 -5.41 12.86 -21.27
CA ASN A 140 -4.99 13.33 -22.58
C ASN A 140 -4.03 14.55 -22.54
N ASN A 141 -3.17 14.61 -21.51
CA ASN A 141 -2.11 15.61 -21.37
C ASN A 141 -0.72 14.97 -21.53
N PRO A 142 -0.26 14.74 -22.77
CA PRO A 142 0.97 14.00 -23.04
C PRO A 142 2.23 14.73 -22.58
N LEU A 143 2.23 16.06 -22.55
CA LEU A 143 3.38 16.85 -22.12
C LEU A 143 3.66 16.65 -20.62
N SER A 144 2.62 16.77 -19.79
CA SER A 144 2.74 16.49 -18.36
C SER A 144 3.06 15.01 -18.11
N ALA A 145 2.42 14.10 -18.85
CA ALA A 145 2.69 12.67 -18.73
C ALA A 145 4.18 12.36 -18.94
N LEU A 146 4.77 12.82 -20.05
CA LEU A 146 6.18 12.62 -20.36
C LEU A 146 7.08 13.23 -19.29
N LYS A 147 6.81 14.46 -18.85
CA LYS A 147 7.58 15.13 -17.79
C LYS A 147 7.67 14.26 -16.52
N HIS A 148 6.53 13.73 -16.06
CA HIS A 148 6.49 12.92 -14.85
C HIS A 148 7.12 11.53 -15.05
N LEU A 149 6.92 10.88 -16.20
CA LEU A 149 7.55 9.59 -16.51
C LEU A 149 9.09 9.71 -16.61
N TYR A 150 9.61 10.76 -17.26
CA TYR A 150 11.05 11.01 -17.29
C TYR A 150 11.62 11.25 -15.89
N ARG A 151 10.89 11.97 -15.04
CA ARG A 151 11.30 12.20 -13.66
C ARG A 151 11.36 10.90 -12.85
N ALA A 152 10.38 10.01 -13.01
CA ALA A 152 10.40 8.70 -12.37
C ALA A 152 11.65 7.89 -12.78
N LEU A 153 11.94 7.84 -14.09
CA LEU A 153 13.13 7.15 -14.62
C LEU A 153 14.46 7.75 -14.12
N ASP A 154 14.56 9.07 -14.02
CA ASP A 154 15.76 9.75 -13.50
C ASP A 154 16.00 9.42 -12.02
N ILE A 155 14.92 9.39 -11.21
CA ILE A 155 14.99 9.01 -9.80
C ILE A 155 15.42 7.54 -9.65
N ASP A 156 14.78 6.62 -10.38
CA ASP A 156 15.11 5.19 -10.32
C ASP A 156 16.56 4.93 -10.73
N LYS A 157 17.02 5.58 -11.80
CA LYS A 157 18.41 5.47 -12.26
C LYS A 157 19.38 5.91 -11.16
N LYS A 158 19.15 7.07 -10.54
CA LYS A 158 20.00 7.57 -9.44
C LYS A 158 20.03 6.61 -8.26
N ASN A 159 18.88 6.05 -7.89
CA ASN A 159 18.78 5.07 -6.81
C ASN A 159 19.53 3.76 -7.14
N SER A 160 19.47 3.31 -8.40
CA SER A 160 20.16 2.08 -8.85
C SER A 160 21.68 2.21 -8.92
N THR A 161 22.21 3.42 -9.12
CA THR A 161 23.66 3.69 -9.20
C THR A 161 24.33 3.90 -7.83
N LEU A 162 23.56 3.88 -6.73
CA LEU A 162 24.04 4.12 -5.36
C LEU A 162 24.27 2.81 -4.57
N ILE A 163 24.33 1.66 -5.24
CA ILE A 163 24.58 0.32 -4.66
C ILE A 163 25.92 -0.18 -5.19
#